data_AF-A0A382TV69-F1
#
_entry.id   AF-A0A382TV69-F1
#
_cell.length_a   1.000
_cell.length_b   1.000
_cell.length_c   1.000
_cell.angle_alpha   90.00
_cell.angle_beta   90.00
_cell.angle_gamma   90.00
#
_symmetry.space_group_name_H-M   'P 1'
#
loop_
_entity.id
_entity.type
_entity.pdbx_description
1 polymer ?
#
loop_
_entity_poly.entity_id
_entity_poly.type
_entity_poly.pdbx_seq_one_letter_code
_entity_poly.pdbx_strand_id
1 'polypeptide(L)'
;MIRPRTVIYMLIAVFVACGFVDDADRAESGDLVSAEDSDAFSMRVGDCFDNSSDMSQAQPGGGAVVEEMAAIPCSEPHDNELFAVFNLSDRLPYLALERFPGEEGIESFSGDGCFERFESFIGISYEESTLLVRMLYPTA
;
A
#
# COMPACT_ATOMS: atom_id res chain seq x y z
N MET A 1 -19.31 10.80 63.16
CA MET A 1 -20.32 10.81 62.09
C MET A 1 -19.93 11.87 61.06
N ILE A 2 -19.28 11.45 59.97
CA ILE A 2 -18.78 12.32 58.89
C ILE A 2 -19.55 11.89 57.63
N ARG A 3 -20.32 12.80 57.03
CA ARG A 3 -21.07 12.53 55.79
C ARG A 3 -20.09 12.38 54.61
N PRO A 4 -20.10 11.27 53.85
CA PRO A 4 -19.28 11.14 52.65
C PRO A 4 -19.81 12.09 51.57
N ARG A 5 -18.92 12.88 50.99
CA ARG A 5 -19.20 13.75 49.85
C ARG A 5 -19.36 12.88 48.61
N THR A 6 -20.57 12.78 48.08
CA THR A 6 -20.86 12.13 46.80
C THR A 6 -20.15 12.89 45.69
N VAL A 7 -19.04 12.34 45.17
CA VAL A 7 -18.37 12.86 43.98
C VAL A 7 -19.06 12.22 42.78
N ILE A 8 -19.86 13.01 42.07
CA ILE A 8 -20.49 12.62 40.81
C ILE A 8 -19.39 12.72 39.74
N TYR A 9 -18.83 11.57 39.34
CA TYR A 9 -17.94 11.50 38.18
C TYR A 9 -18.79 11.69 36.92
N MET A 10 -18.78 12.91 36.38
CA MET A 10 -19.40 13.22 35.09
C MET A 10 -18.55 12.58 33.99
N LEU A 11 -19.15 11.66 33.24
CA LEU A 11 -18.61 11.04 32.04
C LEU A 11 -18.12 12.11 31.04
N ILE A 12 -16.82 12.16 30.78
CA ILE A 12 -16.29 12.78 29.57
C ILE A 12 -16.18 11.65 28.54
N ALA A 13 -17.24 11.43 27.77
CA ALA A 13 -17.12 10.71 26.52
C ALA A 13 -16.32 11.62 25.56
N VAL A 14 -15.01 11.41 25.48
CA VAL A 14 -14.19 12.03 24.44
C VAL A 14 -14.56 11.33 23.14
N PHE A 15 -15.49 11.90 22.39
CA PHE A 15 -15.70 11.56 20.99
C PHE A 15 -14.51 12.12 20.21
N VAL A 16 -13.40 11.37 20.19
CA VAL A 16 -12.36 11.57 19.18
C VAL A 16 -12.92 10.98 17.89
N ALA A 17 -13.58 11.82 17.11
CA ALA A 17 -13.80 11.54 15.69
C ALA A 17 -12.45 11.73 14.96
N CYS A 18 -11.50 10.82 15.20
CA CYS A 18 -10.48 10.54 14.20
C CYS A 18 -11.19 9.76 13.11
N GLY A 19 -11.06 10.22 11.86
CA GLY A 19 -11.69 9.57 10.72
C GLY A 19 -11.47 8.07 10.76
N PHE A 20 -12.52 7.32 10.48
CA PHE A 20 -12.40 5.93 10.10
C PHE A 20 -11.58 5.90 8.81
N VAL A 21 -10.26 5.83 8.95
CA VAL A 21 -9.41 5.19 7.98
C VAL A 21 -9.67 3.72 8.25
N ASP A 22 -10.37 3.04 7.35
CA ASP A 22 -10.39 1.58 7.32
C ASP A 22 -8.94 1.14 7.09
N ASP A 23 -8.19 0.92 8.17
CA ASP A 23 -6.88 0.25 8.10
C ASP A 23 -7.19 -1.22 7.84
N ALA A 24 -6.56 -1.80 6.84
CA ALA A 24 -6.74 -3.21 6.53
C ALA A 24 -6.48 -4.08 7.78
N ASP A 25 -7.29 -5.12 7.98
CA ASP A 25 -7.18 -6.00 9.15
C ASP A 25 -5.82 -6.72 9.18
N ARG A 26 -5.04 -6.47 10.24
CA ARG A 26 -3.66 -6.97 10.41
C ARG A 26 -3.47 -7.84 11.64
N ALA A 27 -2.66 -8.87 11.48
CA ALA A 27 -2.21 -9.75 12.55
C ALA A 27 -1.20 -9.03 13.46
N GLU A 28 -0.93 -9.61 14.62
CA GLU A 28 0.13 -9.10 15.52
C GLU A 28 1.52 -9.10 14.84
N SER A 29 1.75 -10.00 13.88
CA SER A 29 2.97 -10.04 13.06
C SER A 29 3.10 -8.86 12.09
N GLY A 30 2.00 -8.14 11.81
CA GLY A 30 1.92 -7.07 10.81
C GLY A 30 1.31 -7.50 9.47
N ASP A 31 1.19 -8.82 9.25
CA ASP A 31 0.64 -9.41 8.03
C ASP A 31 -0.86 -9.15 7.89
N LEU A 32 -1.35 -9.00 6.66
CA LEU A 32 -2.79 -8.88 6.37
C LEU A 32 -3.51 -10.21 6.66
N VAL A 33 -4.67 -10.13 7.34
CA VAL A 33 -5.42 -11.32 7.82
C VAL A 33 -6.57 -11.69 6.88
N SER A 34 -7.16 -10.74 6.15
CA SER A 34 -8.12 -11.05 5.09
C SER A 34 -8.26 -9.94 4.03
N ALA A 35 -8.72 -10.39 2.87
CA ALA A 35 -8.73 -9.73 1.57
C ALA A 35 -9.93 -8.82 1.29
N GLU A 36 -10.82 -8.60 2.26
CA GLU A 36 -12.01 -7.79 2.00
C GLU A 36 -11.60 -6.31 2.01
N ASP A 37 -11.25 -5.83 0.81
CA ASP A 37 -11.11 -4.44 0.41
C ASP A 37 -9.95 -3.69 1.08
N SER A 38 -8.75 -4.28 1.10
CA SER A 38 -7.56 -3.47 1.36
C SER A 38 -7.35 -2.51 0.20
N ASP A 39 -7.67 -1.24 0.44
CA ASP A 39 -7.41 -0.12 -0.46
C ASP A 39 -5.96 -0.18 -0.96
N ALA A 40 -5.75 0.05 -2.26
CA ALA A 40 -4.44 -0.06 -2.90
C ALA A 40 -3.38 0.85 -2.25
N PHE A 41 -3.79 1.97 -1.63
CA PHE A 41 -2.91 2.88 -0.91
C PHE A 41 -2.64 2.46 0.55
N SER A 42 -3.37 1.49 1.09
CA SER A 42 -3.17 0.94 2.45
C SER A 42 -2.12 -0.18 2.51
N MET A 43 -1.67 -0.67 1.36
CA MET A 43 -0.68 -1.73 1.25
C MET A 43 0.70 -1.28 1.76
N ARG A 44 1.44 -2.20 2.36
CA ARG A 44 2.74 -1.99 2.98
C ARG A 44 3.77 -2.94 2.39
N VAL A 45 5.04 -2.53 2.43
CA VAL A 45 6.14 -3.39 2.01
C VAL A 45 6.11 -4.69 2.84
N GLY A 46 6.15 -5.84 2.17
CA GLY A 46 6.00 -7.18 2.74
C GLY A 46 4.57 -7.74 2.65
N ASP A 47 3.57 -6.97 2.22
CA ASP A 47 2.22 -7.49 2.04
C ASP A 47 2.14 -8.37 0.78
N CYS A 48 1.57 -9.57 0.94
CA CYS A 48 1.35 -10.53 -0.13
C CYS A 48 -0.09 -10.46 -0.68
N PHE A 49 -0.25 -10.68 -1.98
CA PHE A 49 -1.54 -10.56 -2.65
C PHE A 49 -1.61 -11.37 -3.94
N ASP A 50 -2.83 -11.76 -4.31
CA ASP A 50 -3.13 -12.33 -5.61
C ASP A 50 -3.56 -11.26 -6.62
N ASN A 51 -3.51 -11.60 -7.90
CA ASN A 51 -4.04 -10.72 -8.93
C ASN A 51 -5.55 -10.52 -8.71
N SER A 52 -5.97 -9.27 -8.43
CA SER A 52 -7.39 -8.93 -8.35
C SER A 52 -8.08 -9.14 -9.70
N SER A 53 -9.41 -9.11 -9.72
CA SER A 53 -10.16 -9.17 -10.97
C SER A 53 -9.75 -8.05 -11.92
N ASP A 54 -9.48 -6.86 -11.42
CA ASP A 54 -9.11 -5.71 -12.23
C ASP A 54 -7.69 -5.86 -12.80
N MET A 55 -6.75 -6.31 -11.98
CA MET A 55 -5.37 -6.61 -12.42
C MET A 55 -5.35 -7.68 -13.51
N SER A 56 -6.21 -8.70 -13.38
CA SER A 56 -6.28 -9.82 -14.33
C SER A 56 -6.86 -9.42 -15.69
N GLN A 57 -7.58 -8.30 -15.77
CA GLN A 57 -8.15 -7.77 -17.02
C GLN A 57 -7.24 -6.75 -17.71
N ALA A 58 -6.07 -6.44 -17.13
CA ALA A 58 -5.11 -5.56 -17.76
C ALA A 58 -4.66 -6.12 -19.11
N GLN A 59 -4.84 -5.34 -20.18
CA GLN A 59 -4.46 -5.74 -21.53
C GLN A 59 -2.93 -5.81 -21.64
N PRO A 60 -2.34 -6.75 -22.40
CA PRO A 60 -0.90 -6.76 -22.65
C PRO A 60 -0.43 -5.42 -23.23
N GLY A 61 0.45 -4.71 -22.50
CA GLY A 61 0.93 -3.37 -22.88
C GLY A 61 -0.01 -2.22 -22.50
N GLY A 62 -1.02 -2.47 -21.66
CA GLY A 62 -1.88 -1.45 -21.05
C GLY A 62 -2.00 -1.66 -19.53
N GLY A 63 -2.47 -0.63 -18.83
CA GLY A 63 -2.78 -0.69 -17.41
C GLY A 63 -4.24 -1.08 -17.12
N ALA A 64 -4.51 -1.45 -15.87
CA ALA A 64 -5.85 -1.46 -15.29
C ALA A 64 -5.88 -0.49 -14.10
N VAL A 65 -7.03 0.13 -13.85
CA VAL A 65 -7.24 0.88 -12.60
C VAL A 65 -7.53 -0.15 -11.52
N VAL A 66 -6.81 -0.05 -10.41
CA VAL A 66 -6.93 -0.96 -9.26
C VAL A 66 -7.19 -0.09 -8.05
N GLU A 67 -8.36 -0.23 -7.44
CA GLU A 67 -8.73 0.47 -6.20
C GLU A 67 -8.56 -0.47 -5.00
N GLU A 68 -8.86 -1.75 -5.19
CA GLU A 68 -8.82 -2.79 -4.16
C GLU A 68 -7.78 -3.86 -4.48
N MET A 69 -7.12 -4.35 -3.43
CA MET A 69 -6.11 -5.39 -3.51
C MET A 69 -6.64 -6.68 -2.91
N ALA A 70 -6.36 -7.81 -3.58
CA ALA A 70 -6.69 -9.14 -3.08
C ALA A 70 -5.59 -9.65 -2.13
N ALA A 71 -5.46 -9.00 -0.97
CA ALA A 71 -4.46 -9.33 0.04
C ALA A 71 -4.65 -10.75 0.58
N ILE A 72 -3.54 -11.45 0.83
CA ILE A 72 -3.54 -12.82 1.36
C ILE A 72 -2.37 -12.98 2.34
N PRO A 73 -2.52 -13.76 3.43
CA PRO A 73 -1.39 -14.00 4.33
C PRO A 73 -0.19 -14.57 3.58
N CYS A 74 1.00 -14.02 3.78
CA CYS A 74 2.23 -14.48 3.10
C CYS A 74 2.60 -15.95 3.37
N SER A 75 2.05 -16.54 4.44
CA SER A 75 2.18 -17.98 4.72
C SER A 75 1.34 -18.88 3.81
N GLU A 76 0.38 -18.29 3.10
CA GLU A 76 -0.43 -18.96 2.09
C GLU A 76 0.19 -18.77 0.70
N PRO A 77 -0.03 -19.71 -0.26
CA PRO A 77 0.43 -19.54 -1.63
C PRO A 77 -0.17 -18.28 -2.25
N HIS A 78 0.67 -17.43 -2.86
CA HIS A 78 0.27 -16.16 -3.47
C HIS A 78 1.12 -15.85 -4.69
N ASP A 79 0.60 -14.98 -5.56
CA ASP A 79 1.28 -14.59 -6.81
C ASP A 79 2.29 -13.44 -6.62
N ASN A 80 2.03 -12.50 -5.71
CA ASN A 80 2.78 -11.24 -5.61
C ASN A 80 3.09 -10.84 -4.16
N GLU A 81 4.18 -10.08 -3.99
CA GLU A 81 4.57 -9.43 -2.73
C GLU A 81 5.00 -7.97 -3.00
N LEU A 82 4.52 -7.04 -2.18
CA LEU A 82 4.90 -5.63 -2.31
C LEU A 82 6.30 -5.39 -1.75
N PHE A 83 7.27 -5.09 -2.61
CA PHE A 83 8.66 -4.91 -2.17
C PHE A 83 9.11 -3.45 -2.08
N ALA A 84 8.32 -2.51 -2.61
CA ALA A 84 8.68 -1.09 -2.61
C ALA A 84 7.44 -0.19 -2.51
N VAL A 85 7.50 0.78 -1.61
CA VAL A 85 6.59 1.94 -1.53
C VAL A 85 7.44 3.19 -1.37
N PHE A 86 7.19 4.21 -2.19
CA PHE A 86 7.93 5.47 -2.16
C PHE A 86 7.10 6.61 -2.73
N ASN A 87 7.40 7.85 -2.32
CA ASN A 87 6.76 9.01 -2.91
C ASN A 87 7.47 9.41 -4.21
N LEU A 88 6.70 9.64 -5.27
CA LEU A 88 7.25 10.16 -6.54
C LEU A 88 7.88 11.55 -6.37
N SER A 89 7.41 12.34 -5.39
CA SER A 89 7.97 13.64 -5.05
C SER A 89 9.42 13.60 -4.58
N ASP A 90 9.89 12.47 -4.06
CA ASP A 90 11.26 12.34 -3.58
C ASP A 90 12.26 12.23 -4.74
N ARG A 91 11.76 11.95 -5.96
CA ARG A 91 12.58 11.72 -7.16
C ARG A 91 12.25 12.65 -8.32
N LEU A 92 11.04 13.17 -8.38
CA LEU A 92 10.69 14.24 -9.31
C LEU A 92 11.39 15.54 -8.89
N PRO A 93 12.13 16.22 -9.80
CA PRO A 93 12.59 17.57 -9.49
C PRO A 93 11.39 18.45 -9.17
N TYR A 94 11.53 19.38 -8.21
CA TYR A 94 10.42 20.18 -7.70
C TYR A 94 9.59 20.86 -8.83
N LEU A 95 10.24 21.24 -9.94
CA LEU A 95 9.60 21.80 -11.14
C LEU A 95 8.68 20.82 -11.90
N ALA A 96 8.94 19.50 -11.81
CA ALA A 96 8.09 18.44 -12.35
C ALA A 96 6.96 18.03 -11.40
N LEU A 97 6.96 18.49 -10.15
CA LEU A 97 5.79 18.41 -9.27
C LEU A 97 4.84 19.59 -9.49
N GLU A 98 5.37 20.76 -9.87
CA GLU A 98 4.56 21.93 -10.25
C GLU A 98 3.78 21.71 -11.57
N ARG A 99 4.21 20.76 -12.40
CA ARG A 99 3.51 20.33 -13.61
C ARG A 99 3.52 18.82 -13.70
N PHE A 100 2.35 18.20 -13.61
CA PHE A 100 2.17 16.75 -13.79
C PHE A 100 2.97 16.25 -15.01
N PRO A 101 3.89 15.26 -14.83
CA PRO A 101 4.83 14.86 -15.87
C PRO A 101 4.19 14.07 -17.01
N GLY A 102 2.88 13.82 -16.95
CA GLY A 102 2.17 12.92 -17.86
C GLY A 102 2.24 11.47 -17.40
N GLU A 103 1.36 10.63 -17.95
CA GLU A 103 1.24 9.21 -17.57
C GLU A 103 2.54 8.44 -17.82
N GLU A 104 3.14 8.58 -19.01
CA GLU A 104 4.43 7.96 -19.35
C GLU A 104 5.55 8.39 -18.39
N GLY A 105 5.52 9.66 -17.95
CA GLY A 105 6.46 10.15 -16.94
C GLY A 105 6.26 9.45 -15.61
N ILE A 106 5.03 9.40 -15.10
CA ILE A 106 4.68 8.72 -13.84
C ILE A 106 5.06 7.23 -13.91
N GLU A 107 4.76 6.55 -15.01
CA GLU A 107 5.09 5.14 -15.23
C GLU A 107 6.61 4.93 -15.19
N SER A 108 7.37 5.72 -15.97
CA SER A 108 8.84 5.63 -16.00
C SER A 108 9.45 5.86 -14.63
N PHE A 109 9.03 6.92 -13.92
CA PHE A 109 9.56 7.19 -12.59
C PHE A 109 9.19 6.07 -11.63
N SER A 110 7.97 5.54 -11.68
CA SER A 110 7.57 4.43 -10.81
C SER A 110 8.41 3.17 -11.08
N GLY A 111 8.59 2.80 -12.35
CA GLY A 111 9.43 1.68 -12.78
C GLY A 111 10.86 1.80 -12.26
N ASP A 112 11.52 2.93 -12.48
CA ASP A 112 12.89 3.18 -12.01
C ASP A 112 13.01 3.01 -10.49
N GLY A 113 11.97 3.35 -9.74
CA GLY A 113 11.99 3.28 -8.26
C GLY A 113 11.88 1.91 -7.70
N CYS A 114 11.04 1.11 -8.35
CA CYS A 114 10.97 -0.32 -8.11
C CYS A 114 12.33 -0.96 -8.43
N PHE A 115 12.91 -0.73 -9.61
CA PHE A 115 14.18 -1.35 -9.98
C PHE A 115 15.34 -0.97 -9.06
N GLU A 116 15.48 0.30 -8.67
CA GLU A 116 16.50 0.75 -7.70
C GLU A 116 16.41 0.05 -6.34
N ARG A 117 15.22 -0.37 -5.91
CA ARG A 117 14.97 -0.98 -4.59
C ARG A 117 14.95 -2.51 -4.62
N PHE A 118 14.83 -3.10 -5.81
CA PHE A 118 14.65 -4.53 -6.00
C PHE A 118 15.72 -5.36 -5.29
N GLU A 119 17.01 -5.11 -5.60
CA GLU A 119 18.12 -5.91 -5.05
C GLU A 119 18.21 -5.79 -3.52
N SER A 120 17.93 -4.61 -2.97
CA SER A 120 17.99 -4.40 -1.51
C SER A 120 16.92 -5.21 -0.76
N PHE A 121 15.78 -5.46 -1.40
CA PHE A 121 14.70 -6.26 -0.81
C PHE A 121 14.86 -7.75 -1.09
N ILE A 122 15.14 -8.12 -2.35
CA ILE A 122 15.19 -9.51 -2.82
C ILE A 122 16.53 -10.20 -2.49
N GLY A 123 17.62 -9.43 -2.37
CA GLY A 123 18.96 -9.92 -2.06
C GLY A 123 19.77 -10.41 -3.28
N ILE A 124 19.21 -10.31 -4.49
CA ILE A 124 19.90 -10.55 -5.77
C ILE A 124 19.48 -9.49 -6.79
N SER A 125 20.32 -9.28 -7.82
CA SER A 125 20.00 -8.37 -8.92
C SER A 125 18.76 -8.84 -9.71
N TYR A 126 18.09 -7.90 -10.40
CA TYR A 126 16.93 -8.25 -11.22
C TYR A 126 17.32 -9.19 -12.37
N GLU A 127 18.49 -8.98 -12.97
CA GLU A 127 19.02 -9.77 -14.09
C GLU A 127 19.31 -11.23 -13.70
N GLU A 128 19.61 -11.48 -12.42
CA GLU A 128 19.84 -12.82 -11.88
C GLU A 128 18.56 -13.45 -11.30
N SER A 129 17.47 -12.69 -11.24
CA SER A 129 16.19 -13.13 -10.69
C SER A 129 15.26 -13.73 -11.76
N THR A 130 14.38 -14.61 -11.32
CA THR A 130 13.26 -15.11 -12.13
C THR A 130 11.96 -14.32 -11.89
N LEU A 131 11.98 -13.38 -10.96
CA LEU A 131 10.81 -12.57 -10.59
C LEU A 131 10.57 -11.47 -11.62
N LEU A 132 9.30 -11.12 -11.81
CA LEU A 132 8.90 -9.99 -12.63
C LEU A 132 8.59 -8.79 -11.74
N VAL A 133 8.94 -7.60 -12.20
CA VAL A 133 8.53 -6.36 -11.56
C VAL A 133 7.23 -5.87 -12.20
N ARG A 134 6.27 -5.51 -11.36
CA ARG A 134 5.04 -4.79 -11.71
C ARG A 134 5.02 -3.50 -10.91
N MET A 135 4.48 -2.45 -11.50
CA MET A 135 4.34 -1.15 -10.87
C MET A 135 2.86 -0.82 -10.75
N LEU A 136 2.46 -0.41 -9.56
CA LEU A 136 1.24 0.34 -9.34
C LEU A 136 1.65 1.79 -9.19
N TYR A 137 0.98 2.67 -9.90
CA TYR A 137 1.25 4.09 -9.86
C TYR A 137 -0.06 4.88 -9.87
N PRO A 138 -0.10 6.06 -9.23
CA PRO A 138 -1.29 6.89 -9.25
C PRO A 138 -1.62 7.34 -10.67
N THR A 139 -2.90 7.21 -11.05
CA THR A 139 -3.47 7.82 -12.26
C THR A 139 -4.15 9.16 -11.90
N ALA A 140 -4.42 10.00 -12.91
CA ALA A 140 -4.99 11.34 -12.75
C ALA A 140 -6.52 11.35 -12.79
#